data_AF-A0A7C4N9V6-F1
#
_entry.id   AF-A0A7C4N9V6-F1
#
_cell.length_a   1.000
_cell.length_b   1.000
_cell.length_c   1.000
_cell.angle_alpha   90.00
_cell.angle_beta   90.00
_cell.angle_gamma   90.00
#
_symmetry.space_group_name_H-M   'P 1'
#
loop_
_entity.id
_entity.type
_entity.pdbx_description
1 polymer ?
#
loop_
_entity_poly.entity_id
_entity_poly.type
_entity_poly.pdbx_seq_one_letter_code
_entity_poly.pdbx_strand_id
1 'polypeptide(L)'
;MKKICVLLIICFFVVVALGCKSDTGNYFADTLKGKATDAAWDSLTTKSTETTSEKKSKATSDYVPSDADAHYIQPSDYFISDREFPNQGWIYVYLAKVVTAPTAQTKNEGQFMKVHDGKEIWTKYHWKSRIATKADIRIGAIVISFDDNIIDNVYMAPKNKDQARNGQWFMGKIIDTTDLYKGYVTVAGGYKVDVNNIRIPIK
;
A
#
# COMPACT_ATOMS: atom_id res chain seq x y z
N MET A 1 -4.82 -25.74 55.29
CA MET A 1 -3.67 -24.86 55.63
C MET A 1 -3.77 -23.55 54.84
N LYS A 2 -3.88 -22.43 55.57
CA LYS A 2 -3.50 -21.02 55.29
C LYS A 2 -3.46 -20.54 53.81
N LYS A 3 -4.42 -19.71 53.36
CA LYS A 3 -4.45 -18.22 53.38
C LYS A 3 -3.49 -17.54 52.38
N ILE A 4 -4.11 -16.83 51.42
CA ILE A 4 -3.83 -15.45 50.96
C ILE A 4 -2.50 -15.18 50.22
N CYS A 5 -2.59 -14.71 48.97
CA CYS A 5 -2.13 -13.35 48.61
C CYS A 5 -2.57 -12.95 47.18
N VAL A 6 -3.54 -12.04 47.14
CA VAL A 6 -3.86 -11.16 46.01
C VAL A 6 -2.74 -10.12 45.93
N LEU A 7 -2.13 -9.93 44.76
CA LEU A 7 -1.40 -8.69 44.47
C LEU A 7 -1.74 -8.21 43.06
N LEU A 8 -2.69 -7.28 43.01
CA LEU A 8 -2.91 -6.33 41.93
C LEU A 8 -1.73 -5.35 41.93
N ILE A 9 -0.95 -5.31 40.86
CA ILE A 9 0.02 -4.23 40.61
C ILE A 9 -0.56 -3.37 39.49
N ILE A 10 -1.28 -2.33 39.90
CA ILE A 10 -1.70 -1.20 39.09
C ILE A 10 -0.49 -0.27 38.99
N CYS A 11 0.20 -0.27 37.85
CA CYS A 11 1.28 0.67 37.60
C CYS A 11 0.70 1.96 37.00
N PHE A 12 0.46 2.94 37.87
CA PHE A 12 -0.02 4.27 37.55
C PHE A 12 1.15 5.10 36.99
N PHE A 13 1.22 5.27 35.66
CA PHE A 13 2.17 6.19 35.03
C PHE A 13 1.63 7.61 35.10
N VAL A 14 2.10 8.39 36.08
CA VAL A 14 1.99 9.86 36.09
C VAL A 14 3.17 10.41 35.31
N VAL A 15 2.95 10.82 34.06
CA VAL A 15 3.90 11.66 33.33
C VAL A 15 3.56 13.11 33.67
N VAL A 16 4.43 13.73 34.45
CA VAL A 16 4.42 15.16 34.79
C VAL A 16 4.68 15.98 33.52
N ALA A 17 3.76 16.88 33.21
CA ALA A 17 3.88 17.87 32.15
C ALA A 17 4.95 18.92 32.51
N LEU A 18 6.02 18.99 31.72
CA LEU A 18 6.93 20.14 31.67
C LEU A 18 6.50 21.03 30.50
N GLY A 19 5.87 22.15 30.85
CA GLY A 19 5.72 23.29 29.95
C GLY A 19 6.97 24.17 30.02
N CYS A 20 7.53 24.49 28.86
CA CYS A 20 8.30 25.72 28.65
C CYS A 20 7.88 26.36 27.33
N LYS A 21 7.59 27.65 27.43
CA LYS A 21 7.12 28.58 26.40
C LYS A 21 8.04 28.60 25.18
N SER A 22 7.45 28.64 23.99
CA SER A 22 8.15 28.99 22.75
C SER A 22 7.51 30.25 22.16
N ASP A 23 8.08 31.41 22.50
CA ASP A 23 7.92 32.65 21.76
C ASP A 23 9.30 33.03 21.23
N THR A 24 9.52 32.85 19.92
CA THR A 24 10.68 33.44 19.24
C THR A 24 10.37 33.71 17.77
N GLY A 25 9.89 34.93 17.53
CA GLY A 25 10.41 35.86 16.52
C GLY A 25 10.53 35.39 15.07
N ASN A 26 9.50 35.68 14.27
CA ASN A 26 9.65 35.90 12.83
C ASN A 26 10.32 37.27 12.60
N TYR A 27 11.65 37.27 12.46
CA TYR A 27 12.41 38.35 11.85
C TYR A 27 13.04 37.79 10.58
N PHE A 28 12.43 37.99 9.41
CA PHE A 28 13.09 38.04 8.11
C PHE A 28 12.05 38.49 7.08
N ALA A 29 11.65 39.75 7.20
CA ALA A 29 11.00 40.49 6.13
C ALA A 29 11.76 41.81 5.97
N ASP A 30 11.90 42.21 4.72
CA ASP A 30 12.57 43.40 4.20
C ASP A 30 14.10 43.40 4.27
N THR A 31 14.72 43.17 3.11
CA THR A 31 15.50 44.21 2.41
C THR A 31 15.92 43.64 1.06
N LEU A 32 15.35 44.17 -0.03
CA LEU A 32 16.04 44.45 -1.29
C LEU A 32 15.05 45.19 -2.22
N LYS A 33 14.90 46.50 -1.96
CA LYS A 33 14.49 47.49 -2.95
C LYS A 33 15.74 48.32 -3.29
N GLY A 34 16.06 48.41 -4.58
CA GLY A 34 17.07 49.32 -5.12
C GLY A 34 17.69 48.75 -6.38
N LYS A 35 17.10 48.99 -7.56
CA LYS A 35 17.49 50.07 -8.48
C LYS A 35 18.87 49.87 -9.13
N ALA A 36 18.88 49.41 -10.38
CA ALA A 36 19.85 49.81 -11.42
C ALA A 36 19.27 49.37 -12.79
N THR A 37 18.57 50.26 -13.49
CA THR A 37 19.02 51.01 -14.69
C THR A 37 18.80 50.25 -15.99
N ASP A 38 17.70 50.61 -16.65
CA ASP A 38 17.45 50.42 -18.07
C ASP A 38 18.44 51.28 -18.88
N ALA A 39 19.34 50.65 -19.62
CA ALA A 39 19.90 51.19 -20.86
C ALA A 39 20.72 50.11 -21.60
N ALA A 40 20.29 49.83 -22.82
CA ALA A 40 21.09 49.43 -23.97
C ALA A 40 21.96 48.17 -23.88
N TRP A 41 21.51 47.11 -24.56
CA TRP A 41 22.30 46.58 -25.68
C TRP A 41 21.36 46.22 -26.83
N ASP A 42 21.73 46.77 -27.98
CA ASP A 42 21.00 46.79 -29.23
C ASP A 42 21.03 45.45 -29.96
N SER A 43 20.14 45.38 -30.93
CA SER A 43 19.97 44.36 -31.96
C SER A 43 21.20 43.57 -32.38
N LEU A 44 21.05 42.25 -32.53
CA LEU A 44 21.49 41.53 -33.75
C LEU A 44 20.84 40.15 -33.81
N THR A 45 20.01 40.02 -34.83
CA THR A 45 19.59 38.80 -35.55
C THR A 45 20.39 37.53 -35.22
N THR A 46 19.72 36.46 -34.82
CA THR A 46 19.69 35.20 -35.57
C THR A 46 18.54 34.32 -35.11
N LYS A 47 17.80 33.88 -36.11
CA LYS A 47 16.69 32.95 -36.12
C LYS A 47 17.16 31.55 -35.70
N SER A 48 16.73 31.08 -34.54
CA SER A 48 16.68 29.64 -34.21
C SER A 48 15.47 29.37 -33.33
N THR A 49 14.53 28.66 -33.94
CA THR A 49 13.33 28.11 -33.34
C THR A 49 13.70 27.10 -32.26
N GLU A 50 13.64 27.50 -30.99
CA GLU A 50 13.55 26.56 -29.87
C GLU A 50 12.48 27.05 -28.89
N THR A 51 11.27 26.50 -29.05
CA THR A 51 10.22 26.58 -28.05
C THR A 51 10.62 25.68 -26.88
N THR A 52 11.47 26.19 -26.00
CA THR A 52 11.68 25.64 -24.66
C THR A 52 10.40 25.89 -23.86
N SER A 53 9.45 24.98 -24.04
CA SER A 53 8.30 24.85 -23.16
C SER A 53 8.80 24.18 -21.89
N GLU A 54 8.98 24.98 -20.85
CA GLU A 54 9.11 24.53 -19.47
C GLU A 54 7.86 23.73 -19.10
N LYS A 55 7.88 22.44 -19.38
CA LYS A 55 6.95 21.48 -18.79
C LYS A 55 7.37 21.31 -17.34
N LYS A 56 6.80 22.14 -16.47
CA LYS A 56 6.60 21.83 -15.05
C LYS A 56 6.01 20.43 -14.98
N SER A 57 6.87 19.44 -14.75
CA SER A 57 6.46 18.04 -14.60
C SER A 57 5.65 17.95 -13.32
N LYS A 58 4.34 18.10 -13.47
CA LYS A 58 3.38 17.49 -12.55
C LYS A 58 3.73 16.01 -12.59
N ALA A 59 4.42 15.53 -11.56
CA ALA A 59 4.61 14.11 -11.34
C ALA A 59 3.21 13.49 -11.34
N THR A 60 2.84 12.90 -12.46
CA THR A 60 1.59 12.16 -12.57
C THR A 60 1.76 10.96 -11.69
N SER A 61 0.85 10.83 -10.72
CA SER A 61 0.65 9.69 -9.82
C SER A 61 0.45 8.33 -10.54
N ASP A 62 0.62 8.30 -11.86
CA ASP A 62 0.17 7.27 -12.78
C ASP A 62 1.33 6.55 -13.49
N TYR A 63 2.60 6.78 -13.10
CA TYR A 63 3.70 5.99 -13.65
C TYR A 63 3.55 4.52 -13.21
N VAL A 64 2.91 3.69 -14.03
CA VAL A 64 2.86 2.24 -13.88
C VAL A 64 4.12 1.69 -14.55
N PRO A 65 5.04 1.04 -13.81
CA PRO A 65 6.14 0.32 -14.46
C PRO A 65 5.56 -0.68 -15.45
N SER A 66 6.17 -0.77 -16.64
CA SER A 66 5.59 -1.45 -17.81
C SER A 66 5.25 -2.93 -17.60
N ASP A 67 5.68 -3.50 -16.48
CA ASP A 67 5.49 -4.90 -16.09
C ASP A 67 4.32 -5.14 -15.11
N ALA A 68 3.63 -4.10 -14.61
CA ALA A 68 2.51 -4.29 -13.71
C ALA A 68 1.25 -4.81 -14.43
N ASP A 69 0.45 -5.62 -13.74
CA ASP A 69 -0.79 -6.17 -14.29
C ASP A 69 -2.00 -5.22 -14.15
N ALA A 70 -3.20 -5.69 -14.52
CA ALA A 70 -4.42 -4.89 -14.46
C ALA A 70 -4.85 -4.47 -13.03
N HIS A 71 -4.24 -5.03 -11.98
CA HIS A 71 -4.39 -4.56 -10.60
C HIS A 71 -3.21 -3.71 -10.15
N TYR A 72 -2.33 -3.31 -11.06
CA TYR A 72 -1.14 -2.50 -10.81
C TYR A 72 -0.12 -3.19 -9.89
N ILE A 73 -0.13 -4.53 -9.84
CA ILE A 73 0.81 -5.35 -9.07
C ILE A 73 1.94 -5.80 -9.99
N GLN A 74 3.19 -5.66 -9.52
CA GLN A 74 4.38 -6.03 -10.29
C GLN A 74 4.79 -7.48 -10.04
N PRO A 75 5.46 -8.16 -11.00
CA PRO A 75 6.01 -9.51 -10.81
C PRO A 75 7.02 -9.65 -9.66
N SER A 76 7.63 -8.53 -9.26
CA SER A 76 8.56 -8.43 -8.13
C SER A 76 7.89 -8.08 -6.80
N ASP A 77 6.60 -7.72 -6.79
CA ASP A 77 5.84 -7.48 -5.57
C ASP A 77 5.43 -8.81 -4.91
N TYR A 78 5.42 -8.82 -3.58
CA TYR A 78 4.91 -9.91 -2.75
C TYR A 78 3.75 -9.41 -1.91
N PHE A 79 2.79 -10.29 -1.65
CA PHE A 79 1.86 -10.13 -0.55
C PHE A 79 2.46 -10.78 0.69
N ILE A 80 2.46 -10.07 1.82
CA ILE A 80 3.04 -10.55 3.08
C ILE A 80 2.04 -10.44 4.23
N SER A 81 2.24 -11.24 5.26
CA SER A 81 1.58 -11.10 6.55
C SER A 81 2.55 -11.38 7.69
N ASP A 82 2.25 -10.89 8.90
CA ASP A 82 2.97 -11.23 10.13
C ASP A 82 2.43 -12.51 10.79
N ARG A 83 1.35 -13.07 10.25
CA ARG A 83 0.66 -14.25 10.79
C ARG A 83 0.29 -15.25 9.71
N GLU A 84 0.07 -16.48 10.14
CA GLU A 84 -0.37 -17.56 9.27
C GLU A 84 -1.81 -17.33 8.79
N PHE A 85 -2.10 -17.72 7.54
CA PHE A 85 -3.48 -17.77 7.06
C PHE A 85 -4.26 -18.87 7.81
N PRO A 86 -5.34 -18.55 8.52
CA PRO A 86 -6.04 -19.47 9.43
C PRO A 86 -6.78 -20.62 8.72
N ASN A 87 -6.72 -20.71 7.39
CA ASN A 87 -7.49 -21.64 6.53
C ASN A 87 -9.03 -21.48 6.59
N GLN A 88 -9.57 -20.89 7.65
CA GLN A 88 -10.96 -20.51 7.84
C GLN A 88 -11.01 -19.03 8.22
N GLY A 89 -11.79 -18.24 7.50
CA GLY A 89 -11.82 -16.78 7.65
C GLY A 89 -10.90 -16.05 6.68
N TRP A 90 -10.37 -14.92 7.13
CA TRP A 90 -9.58 -14.00 6.32
C TRP A 90 -8.46 -13.35 7.14
N ILE A 91 -7.43 -12.83 6.46
CA ILE A 91 -6.38 -12.01 7.05
C ILE A 91 -6.08 -10.82 6.15
N TYR A 92 -5.58 -9.73 6.73
CA TYR A 92 -4.91 -8.71 5.96
C TYR A 92 -3.56 -9.21 5.44
N VAL A 93 -3.27 -8.82 4.21
CA VAL A 93 -1.97 -8.98 3.55
C VAL A 93 -1.54 -7.62 3.01
N TYR A 94 -0.23 -7.41 2.94
CA TYR A 94 0.33 -6.14 2.52
C TYR A 94 1.24 -6.33 1.32
N LEU A 95 1.19 -5.39 0.39
CA LEU A 95 2.12 -5.36 -0.72
C LEU A 95 3.52 -4.99 -0.22
N ALA A 96 4.53 -5.73 -0.63
CA ALA A 96 5.91 -5.54 -0.18
C ALA A 96 6.95 -5.87 -1.26
N LYS A 97 8.14 -5.32 -1.08
CA LYS A 97 9.35 -5.64 -1.84
C LYS A 97 10.27 -6.52 -0.99
N VAL A 98 10.99 -7.44 -1.64
CA VAL A 98 12.03 -8.23 -0.98
C VAL A 98 13.24 -7.35 -0.70
N VAL A 99 13.69 -7.35 0.56
CA VAL A 99 14.97 -6.77 0.98
C VAL A 99 16.01 -7.89 1.11
N THR A 100 15.66 -8.96 1.82
CA THR A 100 16.45 -10.19 1.97
C THR A 100 15.58 -11.37 1.54
N ALA A 101 16.01 -12.10 0.51
CA ALA A 101 15.23 -13.20 -0.05
C ALA A 101 15.05 -14.35 0.96
N PRO A 102 13.87 -15.01 0.99
CA PRO A 102 13.68 -16.24 1.73
C PRO A 102 14.60 -17.36 1.24
N THR A 103 15.23 -18.09 2.15
CA THR A 103 16.13 -19.21 1.83
C THR A 103 15.91 -20.40 2.77
N ALA A 104 16.42 -21.57 2.42
CA ALA A 104 16.37 -22.74 3.30
C ALA A 104 17.12 -22.49 4.63
N GLN A 105 18.21 -21.73 4.58
CA GLN A 105 19.03 -21.35 5.74
C GLN A 105 18.25 -20.49 6.74
N THR A 106 17.33 -19.66 6.23
CA THR A 106 16.44 -18.82 7.04
C THR A 106 15.09 -19.49 7.31
N LYS A 107 14.98 -20.82 7.15
CA LYS A 107 13.72 -21.58 7.33
C LYS A 107 12.57 -21.03 6.46
N ASN A 108 12.91 -20.53 5.27
CA ASN A 108 12.03 -19.84 4.33
C ASN A 108 11.43 -18.53 4.85
N GLU A 109 12.05 -17.89 5.84
CA GLU A 109 11.75 -16.51 6.20
C GLU A 109 12.60 -15.55 5.37
N GLY A 110 12.00 -14.45 4.91
CA GLY A 110 12.70 -13.35 4.26
C GLY A 110 12.37 -12.02 4.93
N GLN A 111 13.17 -11.00 4.61
CA GLN A 111 12.90 -9.62 4.99
C GLN A 111 12.18 -8.91 3.85
N PHE A 112 11.06 -8.30 4.18
CA PHE A 112 10.22 -7.60 3.21
C PHE A 112 9.94 -6.19 3.70
N MET A 113 10.02 -5.21 2.80
CA MET A 113 9.65 -3.82 3.05
C MET A 113 8.27 -3.55 2.46
N LYS A 114 7.30 -3.17 3.30
CA LYS A 114 5.96 -2.81 2.84
C LYS A 114 6.01 -1.61 1.90
N VAL A 115 5.25 -1.67 0.82
CA VAL A 115 5.21 -0.61 -0.21
C VAL A 115 4.57 0.66 0.32
N HIS A 116 3.56 0.55 1.19
CA HIS A 116 2.77 1.68 1.67
C HIS A 116 3.54 2.60 2.63
N ASP A 117 4.24 2.04 3.61
CA ASP A 117 4.84 2.79 4.74
C ASP A 117 6.35 2.54 4.92
N GLY A 118 6.97 1.70 4.08
CA GLY A 118 8.38 1.36 4.18
C GLY A 118 8.75 0.51 5.41
N LYS A 119 7.77 0.05 6.20
CA LYS A 119 8.07 -0.80 7.36
C LYS A 119 8.60 -2.16 6.90
N GLU A 120 9.73 -2.56 7.47
CA GLU A 120 10.34 -3.86 7.24
C GLU A 120 9.82 -4.92 8.21
N ILE A 121 9.61 -6.14 7.70
CA ILE A 121 9.12 -7.29 8.46
C ILE A 121 9.88 -8.54 8.01
N TRP A 122 10.34 -9.32 8.98
CA TRP A 122 10.80 -10.70 8.75
C TRP A 122 9.61 -11.65 8.85
N THR A 123 9.34 -12.43 7.80
CA THR A 123 8.22 -13.38 7.78
C THR A 123 8.43 -14.50 6.78
N LYS A 124 7.85 -15.68 7.08
CA LYS A 124 7.68 -16.81 6.15
C LYS A 124 6.33 -16.78 5.42
N TYR A 125 5.44 -15.87 5.82
CA TYR A 125 4.10 -15.75 5.26
C TYR A 125 4.13 -14.74 4.12
N HIS A 126 4.61 -15.20 2.97
CA HIS A 126 4.72 -14.41 1.76
C HIS A 126 4.16 -15.19 0.55
N TRP A 127 3.58 -14.46 -0.39
CA TRP A 127 2.98 -15.03 -1.59
C TRP A 127 3.24 -14.12 -2.77
N LYS A 128 3.64 -14.71 -3.90
CA LYS A 128 3.41 -14.06 -5.19
C LYS A 128 1.94 -14.21 -5.54
N SER A 129 1.49 -13.53 -6.58
CA SER A 129 0.12 -13.71 -7.05
C SER A 129 0.00 -13.47 -8.55
N ARG A 130 -1.10 -13.94 -9.11
CA ARG A 130 -1.56 -13.57 -10.46
C ARG A 130 -3.05 -13.25 -10.42
N ILE A 131 -3.54 -12.53 -11.43
CA ILE A 131 -4.98 -12.36 -11.64
C ILE A 131 -5.64 -13.73 -11.83
N ALA A 132 -6.82 -13.90 -11.23
CA ALA A 132 -7.61 -15.12 -11.36
C ALA A 132 -8.15 -15.29 -12.79
N THR A 133 -8.17 -16.53 -13.23
CA THR A 133 -8.91 -16.98 -14.42
C THR A 133 -10.27 -17.51 -14.00
N LYS A 134 -11.17 -17.70 -14.97
CA LYS A 134 -12.49 -18.30 -14.70
C LYS A 134 -12.40 -19.67 -14.00
N ALA A 135 -11.39 -20.47 -14.32
CA ALA A 135 -11.20 -21.80 -13.71
C ALA A 135 -10.78 -21.73 -12.23
N ASP A 136 -10.23 -20.60 -11.78
CA ASP A 136 -9.85 -20.40 -10.39
C ASP A 136 -11.04 -20.01 -9.50
N ILE A 137 -12.13 -19.51 -10.09
CA ILE A 137 -13.33 -19.03 -9.37
C ILE A 137 -14.19 -20.22 -8.97
N ARG A 138 -13.83 -20.84 -7.84
CA ARG A 138 -14.50 -22.02 -7.29
C ARG A 138 -14.49 -22.02 -5.77
N ILE A 139 -15.50 -22.65 -5.16
CA ILE A 139 -15.58 -22.84 -3.71
C ILE A 139 -14.28 -23.49 -3.19
N GLY A 140 -13.80 -22.98 -2.06
CA GLY A 140 -12.58 -23.44 -1.40
C GLY A 140 -11.29 -22.82 -1.92
N ALA A 141 -11.30 -22.09 -3.04
CA ALA A 141 -10.12 -21.39 -3.53
C ALA A 141 -9.68 -20.29 -2.54
N ILE A 142 -8.37 -20.23 -2.27
CA ILE A 142 -7.77 -19.13 -1.50
C ILE A 142 -7.46 -18.00 -2.48
N VAL A 143 -7.88 -16.80 -2.13
CA VAL A 143 -7.80 -15.61 -2.98
C VAL A 143 -7.25 -14.42 -2.21
N ILE A 144 -6.63 -13.49 -2.92
CA ILE A 144 -6.24 -12.17 -2.43
C ILE A 144 -7.08 -11.12 -3.18
N SER A 145 -7.65 -10.17 -2.47
CA SER A 145 -8.56 -9.15 -3.03
C SER A 145 -8.36 -7.79 -2.39
N PHE A 146 -8.62 -6.74 -3.17
CA PHE A 146 -8.51 -5.36 -2.72
C PHE A 146 -9.70 -4.98 -1.84
N ASP A 147 -9.46 -4.34 -0.70
CA ASP A 147 -10.45 -4.03 0.34
C ASP A 147 -11.02 -2.61 0.21
N ASP A 148 -10.31 -1.68 -0.44
CA ASP A 148 -10.61 -0.23 -0.28
C ASP A 148 -11.50 0.36 -1.39
N ASN A 149 -11.88 -0.42 -2.40
CA ASN A 149 -12.82 0.03 -3.44
C ASN A 149 -14.12 -0.76 -3.35
N ILE A 150 -15.15 -0.18 -2.74
CA ILE A 150 -16.44 -0.85 -2.51
C ILE A 150 -17.54 -0.13 -3.30
N ILE A 151 -18.33 -0.89 -4.06
CA ILE A 151 -19.52 -0.41 -4.79
C ILE A 151 -20.67 -1.35 -4.45
N ASP A 152 -21.80 -0.83 -3.97
CA ASP A 152 -22.98 -1.62 -3.61
C ASP A 152 -22.67 -2.84 -2.72
N ASN A 153 -21.77 -2.65 -1.75
CA ASN A 153 -21.27 -3.69 -0.84
C ASN A 153 -20.51 -4.84 -1.53
N VAL A 154 -19.96 -4.60 -2.73
CA VAL A 154 -19.06 -5.49 -3.45
C VAL A 154 -17.66 -4.86 -3.51
N TYR A 155 -16.66 -5.62 -3.08
CA TYR A 155 -15.25 -5.26 -3.17
C TYR A 155 -14.75 -5.40 -4.61
N MET A 156 -14.38 -4.26 -5.18
CA MET A 156 -13.95 -4.08 -6.56
C MET A 156 -12.43 -3.97 -6.67
N ALA A 157 -11.91 -4.24 -7.87
CA ALA A 157 -10.49 -4.07 -8.17
C ALA A 157 -10.02 -2.61 -7.94
N PRO A 158 -8.73 -2.36 -7.64
CA PRO A 158 -8.23 -1.00 -7.51
C PRO A 158 -8.42 -0.21 -8.81
N LYS A 159 -8.80 1.07 -8.72
CA LYS A 159 -9.06 1.93 -9.89
C LYS A 159 -7.79 2.47 -10.54
N ASN A 160 -6.71 2.53 -9.79
CA ASN A 160 -5.43 3.08 -10.23
C ASN A 160 -4.29 2.51 -9.37
N LYS A 161 -3.06 2.84 -9.79
CA LYS A 161 -1.83 2.42 -9.11
C LYS A 161 -1.76 2.89 -7.66
N ASP A 162 -2.16 4.12 -7.39
CA ASP A 162 -2.08 4.70 -6.05
C ASP A 162 -2.92 3.87 -5.06
N GLN A 163 -4.16 3.57 -5.42
CA GLN A 163 -5.03 2.67 -4.65
C GLN A 163 -4.40 1.29 -4.44
N ALA A 164 -3.91 0.66 -5.51
CA ALA A 164 -3.36 -0.70 -5.42
C ALA A 164 -2.14 -0.78 -4.49
N ARG A 165 -1.31 0.27 -4.44
CA ARG A 165 -0.04 0.27 -3.70
C ARG A 165 -0.18 0.77 -2.27
N ASN A 166 -1.15 1.65 -2.00
CA ASN A 166 -1.36 2.26 -0.69
C ASN A 166 -2.58 1.72 0.07
N GLY A 167 -3.51 1.07 -0.63
CA GLY A 167 -4.71 0.52 -0.01
C GLY A 167 -4.52 -0.87 0.61
N GLN A 168 -5.57 -1.34 1.29
CA GLN A 168 -5.57 -2.62 1.98
C GLN A 168 -5.94 -3.78 1.03
N TRP A 169 -5.33 -4.93 1.31
CA TRP A 169 -5.62 -6.18 0.65
C TRP A 169 -5.90 -7.24 1.70
N PHE A 170 -6.83 -8.15 1.40
CA PHE A 170 -7.12 -9.28 2.28
C PHE A 170 -6.98 -10.59 1.53
N MET A 171 -6.58 -11.63 2.26
CA MET A 171 -6.57 -13.01 1.81
C MET A 171 -7.70 -13.78 2.49
N GLY A 172 -8.47 -14.51 1.71
CA GLY A 172 -9.62 -15.29 2.21
C GLY A 172 -9.94 -16.48 1.32
N LYS A 173 -10.94 -17.27 1.72
CA LYS A 173 -11.42 -18.44 0.97
C LYS A 173 -12.77 -18.16 0.34
N ILE A 174 -12.97 -18.49 -0.95
CA ILE A 174 -14.31 -18.45 -1.57
C ILE A 174 -15.20 -19.48 -0.88
N ILE A 175 -16.33 -19.04 -0.33
CA ILE A 175 -17.30 -19.89 0.38
C ILE A 175 -18.63 -20.03 -0.36
N ASP A 176 -18.94 -19.14 -1.29
CA ASP A 176 -20.16 -19.20 -2.09
C ASP A 176 -19.93 -18.62 -3.50
N THR A 177 -20.53 -19.27 -4.50
CA THR A 177 -20.52 -18.87 -5.91
C THR A 177 -21.94 -18.74 -6.49
N THR A 178 -22.99 -18.80 -5.67
CA THR A 178 -24.40 -18.73 -6.08
C THR A 178 -24.70 -17.45 -6.86
N ASP A 179 -24.08 -16.34 -6.48
CA ASP A 179 -24.23 -15.04 -7.12
C ASP A 179 -23.19 -14.76 -8.22
N LEU A 180 -22.48 -15.77 -8.71
CA LEU A 180 -21.46 -15.58 -9.77
C LEU A 180 -22.06 -14.98 -11.05
N TYR A 181 -23.33 -15.25 -11.34
CA TYR A 181 -24.05 -14.63 -12.47
C TYR A 181 -24.22 -13.10 -12.33
N LYS A 182 -24.11 -12.56 -11.11
CA LYS A 182 -24.08 -11.12 -10.82
C LYS A 182 -22.67 -10.51 -10.90
N GLY A 183 -21.65 -11.31 -11.19
CA GLY A 183 -20.26 -10.86 -11.32
C GLY A 183 -19.43 -10.87 -10.04
N TYR A 184 -19.93 -11.46 -8.95
CA TYR A 184 -19.17 -11.57 -7.69
C TYR A 184 -19.32 -12.94 -7.02
N VAL A 185 -18.42 -13.23 -6.10
CA VAL A 185 -18.47 -14.41 -5.21
C VAL A 185 -18.49 -13.95 -3.75
N THR A 186 -18.83 -14.85 -2.83
CA THR A 186 -18.68 -14.58 -1.39
C THR A 186 -17.41 -15.22 -0.86
N VAL A 187 -16.59 -14.42 -0.20
CA VAL A 187 -15.37 -14.83 0.49
C VAL A 187 -15.64 -14.92 2.00
N ALA A 188 -14.91 -15.80 2.68
CA ALA A 188 -14.99 -16.02 4.11
C ALA A 188 -14.97 -14.69 4.89
N GLY A 189 -15.92 -14.54 5.82
CA GLY A 189 -16.29 -13.25 6.42
C GLY A 189 -17.59 -12.66 5.86
N GLY A 190 -18.16 -13.27 4.81
CA GLY A 190 -19.41 -12.80 4.18
C GLY A 190 -19.19 -11.68 3.16
N TYR A 191 -17.94 -11.44 2.76
CA TYR A 191 -17.57 -10.35 1.87
C TYR A 191 -17.86 -10.71 0.41
N LYS A 192 -18.55 -9.81 -0.30
CA LYS A 192 -18.82 -9.98 -1.74
C LYS A 192 -17.67 -9.39 -2.53
N VAL A 193 -17.04 -10.20 -3.38
CA VAL A 193 -15.85 -9.78 -4.14
C VAL A 193 -16.13 -9.92 -5.62
N ASP A 194 -15.97 -8.83 -6.36
CA ASP A 194 -16.08 -8.83 -7.83
C ASP A 194 -15.07 -9.80 -8.43
N VAL A 195 -15.46 -10.56 -9.44
CA VAL A 195 -14.57 -11.57 -10.06
C VAL A 195 -13.29 -10.96 -10.63
N ASN A 196 -13.32 -9.68 -11.03
CA ASN A 196 -12.15 -8.97 -11.52
C ASN A 196 -11.28 -8.44 -10.38
N ASN A 197 -11.67 -8.54 -9.11
CA ASN A 197 -10.87 -8.18 -7.93
C ASN A 197 -10.13 -9.40 -7.31
N ILE A 198 -10.09 -10.53 -8.02
CA ILE A 198 -9.58 -11.78 -7.46
C ILE A 198 -8.18 -12.06 -8.00
N ARG A 199 -7.26 -12.29 -7.07
CA ARG A 199 -5.91 -12.79 -7.33
C ARG A 199 -5.71 -14.15 -6.67
N ILE A 200 -4.93 -15.01 -7.33
CA ILE A 200 -4.57 -16.33 -6.79
C ILE A 200 -3.15 -16.26 -6.23
N PRO A 201 -2.95 -16.59 -4.94
CA PRO A 201 -1.61 -16.69 -4.37
C PRO A 201 -0.84 -17.84 -5.01
N ILE A 202 0.43 -17.59 -5.35
CA ILE A 202 1.40 -18.54 -5.87
C ILE A 202 2.50 -18.69 -4.82
N LYS A 203 2.78 -19.93 -4.43
CA LYS A 203 3.95 -20.28 -3.63
C LYS A 203 5.12 -20.65 -4.53
#